data_AF-X1SPI2-F1
#
_entry.id   AF-X1SPI2-F1
#
_cell.length_a   1.000
_cell.length_b   1.000
_cell.length_c   1.000
_cell.angle_alpha   90.00
_cell.angle_beta   90.00
_cell.angle_gamma   90.00
#
_symmetry.space_group_name_H-M   'P 1'
#
loop_
_entity.id
_entity.type
_entity.pdbx_description
1 polymer ?
#
loop_
_entity_poly.entity_id
_entity_poly.type
_entity_poly.pdbx_seq_one_letter_code
_entity_poly.pdbx_strand_id
1 'polypeptide(L)'
;MQNQRLIQKLRDFFNKEYEIGKNLITYQRNLDYYNFPGKFDIGVKLDHFKEVILQEETGLELGGVNKKSFLLIFPIQEVETLHDGNITLLGQEIKAIKESSIDFGLFILIGVNKSEIENDELRQLSFISNSIEGFLIRTIPRRFWCRISSNVLQRNFSFEFLGNAIFHLYHQKFGNLIKTMEIFFINTYTDSIEHFKEISSEITAQFAKKWKAKIEEWKKRIDCEYDWGCQICPYRENCYYVKEVLIEREELGK
;
A
#
# COMPACT_ATOMS: atom_id res chain seq x y z
N MET A 1 -13.07 -13.58 12.94
CA MET A 1 -12.27 -14.66 13.59
C MET A 1 -10.95 -14.94 12.86
N GLN A 2 -10.92 -15.22 11.55
CA GLN A 2 -9.65 -15.52 10.85
C GLN A 2 -8.70 -14.30 10.79
N ASN A 3 -9.21 -13.10 10.50
CA ASN A 3 -8.43 -11.86 10.48
C ASN A 3 -7.90 -11.48 11.87
N GLN A 4 -8.70 -11.64 12.92
CA GLN A 4 -8.27 -11.42 14.31
C GLN A 4 -7.05 -12.26 14.68
N ARG A 5 -7.07 -13.55 14.36
CA ARG A 5 -5.92 -14.45 14.61
C ARG A 5 -4.69 -14.01 13.82
N LEU A 6 -4.87 -13.56 12.59
CA LEU A 6 -3.79 -13.07 11.73
C LEU A 6 -3.17 -11.77 12.29
N ILE A 7 -4.00 -10.82 12.71
CA ILE A 7 -3.55 -9.57 13.35
C ILE A 7 -2.80 -9.89 14.64
N GLN A 8 -3.30 -10.83 15.45
CA GLN A 8 -2.60 -11.26 16.65
C GLN A 8 -1.23 -11.86 16.32
N LYS A 9 -1.14 -12.76 15.32
CA LYS A 9 0.16 -13.29 14.86
C LYS A 9 1.13 -12.19 14.44
N LEU A 10 0.64 -11.14 13.76
CA LEU A 10 1.46 -10.01 13.34
C LEU A 10 1.95 -9.18 14.54
N ARG A 11 1.09 -8.93 15.53
CA ARG A 11 1.48 -8.25 16.78
C ARG A 11 2.49 -9.08 17.58
N ASP A 12 2.25 -10.38 17.71
CA ASP A 12 3.15 -11.32 18.36
C ASP A 12 4.53 -11.33 17.69
N PHE A 13 4.58 -11.19 16.36
CA PHE A 13 5.83 -11.04 15.63
C PHE A 13 6.61 -9.80 16.07
N PHE A 14 6.00 -8.60 16.05
CA PHE A 14 6.68 -7.38 16.48
C PHE A 14 7.16 -7.44 17.93
N ASN A 15 6.35 -8.01 18.82
CA ASN A 15 6.72 -8.20 20.22
C ASN A 15 7.92 -9.15 20.37
N LYS A 16 7.94 -10.28 19.66
CA LYS A 16 9.08 -11.22 19.68
C LYS A 16 10.36 -10.61 19.15
N GLU A 17 10.27 -9.85 18.05
CA GLU A 17 11.43 -9.18 17.48
C GLU A 17 12.03 -8.17 18.47
N TYR A 18 11.16 -7.44 19.19
CA TYR A 18 11.57 -6.55 20.27
C TYR A 18 12.21 -7.30 21.45
N GLU A 19 11.63 -8.43 21.89
CA GLU A 19 12.19 -9.27 22.96
C GLU A 19 13.59 -9.83 22.64
N ILE A 20 13.87 -10.06 21.35
CA ILE A 20 15.20 -10.50 20.87
C ILE A 20 16.19 -9.31 20.78
N GLY A 21 15.76 -8.10 21.12
CA GLY A 21 16.59 -6.90 21.23
C GLY A 21 16.63 -6.04 19.97
N LYS A 22 15.75 -6.25 19.00
CA LYS A 22 15.62 -5.37 17.83
C LYS A 22 14.92 -4.07 18.22
N ASN A 23 15.31 -2.99 17.54
CA ASN A 23 14.78 -1.67 17.84
C ASN A 23 13.32 -1.55 17.35
N LEU A 24 12.40 -1.26 18.27
CA LEU A 24 11.00 -1.05 18.00
C LEU A 24 10.61 0.35 18.49
N ILE A 25 10.21 1.22 17.57
CA ILE A 25 9.78 2.58 17.86
C ILE A 25 8.30 2.70 17.52
N THR A 26 7.52 3.33 18.39
CA THR A 26 6.10 3.58 18.14
C THR A 26 5.84 5.08 18.13
N TYR A 27 5.14 5.56 17.12
CA TYR A 27 4.62 6.91 17.01
C TYR A 27 3.09 6.89 17.02
N GLN A 28 2.51 8.01 17.42
CA GLN A 28 1.07 8.26 17.32
C GLN A 28 0.81 9.24 16.19
N ARG A 29 -0.29 9.07 15.46
CA ARG A 29 -0.69 10.04 14.45
C ARG A 29 -0.88 11.41 15.07
N ASN A 30 -0.49 12.44 14.34
CA ASN A 30 -0.81 13.81 14.67
C ASN A 30 -2.30 14.05 14.35
N LEU A 31 -3.06 14.46 15.36
CA LEU A 31 -4.50 14.74 15.23
C LEU A 31 -4.79 16.13 14.65
N ASP A 32 -3.79 17.02 14.57
CA ASP A 32 -3.92 18.36 14.00
C ASP A 32 -3.94 18.31 12.46
N TYR A 33 -5.00 17.72 11.93
CA TYR A 33 -5.20 17.48 10.51
C TYR A 33 -5.20 18.75 9.65
N TYR A 34 -5.73 19.85 10.20
CA TYR A 34 -5.79 21.16 9.54
C TYR A 34 -4.43 21.87 9.48
N ASN A 35 -3.50 21.53 10.38
CA ASN A 35 -2.18 22.14 10.49
C ASN A 35 -1.06 21.22 10.00
N PHE A 36 -1.38 20.06 9.43
CA PHE A 36 -0.44 19.22 8.68
C PHE A 36 -0.54 19.64 7.20
N PRO A 37 0.55 20.08 6.54
CA PRO A 37 1.95 19.82 6.84
C PRO A 37 2.66 20.80 7.79
N GLY A 38 2.09 21.94 8.20
CA GLY A 38 2.77 23.05 8.91
C GLY A 38 3.69 22.76 10.12
N LYS A 39 3.67 21.57 10.72
CA LYS A 39 4.70 21.10 11.68
C LYS A 39 6.01 20.66 11.00
N PHE A 40 5.93 20.17 9.77
CA PHE A 40 7.01 19.71 8.92
C PHE A 40 7.14 20.67 7.74
N ASP A 41 8.37 21.08 7.45
CA ASP A 41 8.62 21.97 6.33
C ASP A 41 8.38 21.28 4.97
N ILE A 42 8.09 19.98 4.93
CA ILE A 42 7.96 19.15 3.72
C ILE A 42 6.51 19.14 3.22
N GLY A 43 6.31 19.41 1.93
CA GLY A 43 5.00 19.45 1.32
C GLY A 43 4.29 18.09 1.24
N VAL A 44 3.00 18.07 1.60
CA VAL A 44 2.12 16.91 1.46
C VAL A 44 0.81 17.36 0.82
N LYS A 45 0.51 16.85 -0.38
CA LYS A 45 -0.68 17.21 -1.14
C LYS A 45 -0.96 16.17 -2.23
N LEU A 46 -2.20 15.68 -2.31
CA LEU A 46 -2.61 14.69 -3.31
C LEU A 46 -2.22 15.09 -4.74
N ASP A 47 -1.54 14.19 -5.42
CA ASP A 47 -1.16 14.25 -6.85
C ASP A 47 -0.41 15.54 -7.27
N HIS A 48 0.29 16.18 -6.33
CA HIS A 48 0.99 17.44 -6.57
C HIS A 48 2.47 17.27 -6.91
N PHE A 49 3.17 16.39 -6.20
CA PHE A 49 4.62 16.22 -6.26
C PHE A 49 4.99 15.09 -7.23
N LYS A 50 4.97 15.38 -8.53
CA LYS A 50 5.22 14.41 -9.62
C LYS A 50 6.68 14.33 -10.08
N GLU A 51 7.60 14.84 -9.28
CA GLU A 51 9.01 14.90 -9.60
C GLU A 51 9.66 13.50 -9.67
N VAL A 52 10.60 13.35 -10.60
CA VAL A 52 11.42 12.14 -10.71
C VAL A 52 12.71 12.40 -9.94
N ILE A 53 12.96 11.61 -8.90
CA ILE A 53 14.20 11.70 -8.12
C ILE A 53 15.30 10.89 -8.84
N LEU A 54 16.28 11.62 -9.36
CA LEU A 54 17.45 11.03 -10.02
C LEU A 54 18.38 10.37 -8.99
N GLN A 55 19.29 9.52 -9.46
CA GLN A 55 20.19 8.80 -8.56
C GLN A 55 21.12 9.76 -7.80
N GLU A 56 21.54 10.84 -8.44
CA GLU A 56 22.40 11.89 -7.89
C GLU A 56 21.69 12.72 -6.81
N GLU A 57 20.37 12.80 -6.88
CA GLU A 57 19.52 13.53 -5.93
C GLU A 57 19.03 12.64 -4.78
N THR A 58 19.20 11.32 -4.91
CA THR A 58 18.73 10.34 -3.95
C THR A 58 19.63 10.34 -2.73
N GLY A 59 19.06 10.64 -1.56
CA GLY A 59 19.77 10.57 -0.30
C GLY A 59 19.60 9.21 0.40
N LEU A 60 18.43 8.58 0.25
CA LEU A 60 18.16 7.24 0.79
C LEU A 60 17.25 6.44 -0.15
N GLU A 61 17.66 5.22 -0.46
CA GLU A 61 16.84 4.22 -1.15
C GLU A 61 16.24 3.23 -0.16
N LEU A 62 14.93 3.03 -0.27
CA LEU A 62 14.18 2.04 0.50
C LEU A 62 13.77 0.90 -0.43
N GLY A 63 14.38 -0.27 -0.24
CA GLY A 63 14.26 -1.39 -1.18
C GLY A 63 15.10 -1.15 -2.44
N GLY A 64 14.60 -1.60 -3.59
CA GLY A 64 15.30 -1.52 -4.87
C GLY A 64 15.76 -2.88 -5.40
N VAL A 65 16.66 -2.88 -6.38
CA VAL A 65 17.06 -4.10 -7.10
C VAL A 65 17.84 -5.07 -6.20
N ASN A 66 18.70 -4.52 -5.35
CA ASN A 66 19.64 -5.26 -4.51
C ASN A 66 19.19 -5.40 -3.05
N LYS A 67 17.98 -4.95 -2.73
CA LYS A 67 17.42 -4.95 -1.37
C LYS A 67 16.08 -5.66 -1.34
N LYS A 68 15.76 -6.26 -0.20
CA LYS A 68 14.48 -6.91 0.05
C LYS A 68 13.46 -5.84 0.39
N SER A 69 12.30 -5.92 -0.24
CA SER A 69 11.19 -5.04 0.09
C SER A 69 9.83 -5.70 -0.04
N PHE A 70 8.83 -5.09 0.60
CA PHE A 70 7.42 -5.38 0.37
C PHE A 70 6.56 -4.15 0.63
N LEU A 71 5.40 -4.14 -0.02
CA LEU A 71 4.30 -3.25 0.28
C LEU A 71 3.06 -4.12 0.40
N LEU A 72 2.36 -4.01 1.53
CA LEU A 72 1.10 -4.70 1.77
C LEU A 72 0.08 -3.70 2.33
N ILE A 73 -1.08 -3.63 1.70
CA ILE A 73 -2.22 -2.83 2.16
C ILE A 73 -3.35 -3.82 2.38
N PHE A 74 -3.85 -3.92 3.60
CA PHE A 74 -4.81 -4.95 3.97
C PHE A 74 -6.06 -4.33 4.62
N PRO A 75 -7.18 -4.25 3.89
CA PRO A 75 -8.45 -3.82 4.46
C PRO A 75 -9.12 -4.97 5.24
N ILE A 76 -9.65 -4.66 6.42
CA ILE A 76 -10.41 -5.59 7.28
C ILE A 76 -11.70 -4.95 7.78
N GLN A 77 -12.65 -5.78 8.23
CA GLN A 77 -13.93 -5.30 8.80
C GLN A 77 -13.89 -5.13 10.31
N GLU A 78 -12.97 -5.83 10.97
CA GLU A 78 -12.85 -5.84 12.43
C GLU A 78 -12.14 -4.58 12.95
N VAL A 79 -12.74 -3.40 12.73
CA VAL A 79 -12.16 -2.07 13.03
C VAL A 79 -11.69 -1.93 14.49
N GLU A 80 -12.38 -2.58 15.44
CA GLU A 80 -12.09 -2.56 16.87
C GLU A 80 -10.78 -3.28 17.24
N THR A 81 -10.21 -4.07 16.33
CA THR A 81 -8.98 -4.83 16.55
C THR A 81 -7.72 -4.05 16.16
N LEU A 82 -7.89 -2.89 15.52
CA LEU A 82 -6.82 -1.97 15.13
C LEU A 82 -6.54 -0.97 16.23
N HIS A 83 -5.28 -0.58 16.35
CA HIS A 83 -4.88 0.57 17.15
C HIS A 83 -4.86 1.79 16.23
N ASP A 84 -5.97 2.53 16.17
CA ASP A 84 -6.11 3.66 15.25
C ASP A 84 -5.04 4.73 15.50
N GLY A 85 -4.35 5.13 14.43
CA GLY A 85 -3.31 6.14 14.49
C GLY A 85 -1.93 5.63 14.91
N ASN A 86 -1.78 4.34 15.24
CA ASN A 86 -0.46 3.78 15.56
C ASN A 86 0.43 3.71 14.31
N ILE A 87 1.67 4.12 14.48
CA ILE A 87 2.77 3.92 13.53
C ILE A 87 3.86 3.14 14.25
N THR A 88 4.17 1.93 13.80
CA THR A 88 5.22 1.09 14.39
C THR A 88 6.39 0.98 13.42
N LEU A 89 7.60 1.21 13.91
CA LEU A 89 8.85 1.04 13.17
C LEU A 89 9.70 -0.04 13.84
N LEU A 90 9.86 -1.18 13.19
CA LEU A 90 10.85 -2.19 13.54
C LEU A 90 12.12 -1.94 12.71
N GLY A 91 13.14 -1.31 13.31
CA GLY A 91 14.32 -0.87 12.58
C GLY A 91 14.93 0.41 13.12
N GLN A 92 15.69 1.08 12.27
CA GLN A 92 16.34 2.35 12.59
C GLN A 92 15.55 3.53 12.03
N GLU A 93 15.49 4.63 12.78
CA GLU A 93 14.97 5.88 12.25
C GLU A 93 15.91 6.45 11.16
N ILE A 94 15.38 7.22 10.20
CA ILE A 94 16.12 7.71 9.03
C ILE A 94 17.44 8.40 9.41
N LYS A 95 17.43 9.19 10.49
CA LYS A 95 18.63 9.90 10.99
C LYS A 95 19.75 8.98 11.48
N ALA A 96 19.43 7.75 11.86
CA ALA A 96 20.41 6.77 12.36
C ALA A 96 20.96 5.88 11.24
N ILE A 97 20.32 5.85 10.07
CA ILE A 97 20.75 5.04 8.92
C ILE A 97 21.99 5.65 8.30
N LYS A 98 23.03 4.83 8.09
CA LYS A 98 24.30 5.26 7.48
C LYS A 98 24.43 4.83 6.02
N GLU A 99 23.69 3.79 5.65
CA GLU A 99 23.65 3.23 4.32
C GLU A 99 22.81 4.12 3.39
N SER A 100 23.23 4.24 2.13
CA SER A 100 22.43 4.92 1.10
C SER A 100 21.26 4.08 0.60
N SER A 101 21.22 2.79 0.94
CA SER A 101 20.18 1.85 0.52
C SER A 101 19.97 0.76 1.57
N ILE A 102 18.71 0.56 1.97
CA ILE A 102 18.31 -0.39 3.01
C ILE A 102 17.16 -1.27 2.56
N ASP A 103 17.00 -2.42 3.23
CA ASP A 103 15.78 -3.21 3.11
C ASP A 103 14.60 -2.48 3.73
N PHE A 104 13.41 -2.59 3.12
CA PHE A 104 12.24 -1.84 3.55
C PHE A 104 10.91 -2.56 3.30
N GLY A 105 10.11 -2.67 4.34
CA GLY A 105 8.75 -3.17 4.33
C GLY A 105 7.77 -2.10 4.79
N LEU A 106 6.67 -1.95 4.06
CA LEU A 106 5.53 -1.14 4.46
C LEU A 106 4.28 -2.01 4.51
N PHE A 107 3.66 -2.08 5.69
CA PHE A 107 2.37 -2.70 5.89
C PHE A 107 1.36 -1.67 6.42
N ILE A 108 0.23 -1.54 5.73
CA ILE A 108 -0.87 -0.65 6.12
C ILE A 108 -2.09 -1.52 6.38
N LEU A 109 -2.57 -1.52 7.62
CA LEU A 109 -3.78 -2.20 8.03
C LEU A 109 -4.91 -1.18 8.11
N ILE A 110 -6.00 -1.42 7.37
CA ILE A 110 -7.10 -0.45 7.22
C ILE A 110 -8.39 -1.09 7.71
N GLY A 111 -9.02 -0.49 8.71
CA GLY A 111 -10.37 -0.84 9.15
C GLY A 111 -11.40 -0.11 8.29
N VAL A 112 -12.26 -0.88 7.61
CA VAL A 112 -13.32 -0.36 6.73
C VAL A 112 -14.69 -0.86 7.19
N ASN A 113 -15.75 -0.14 6.84
CA ASN A 113 -17.11 -0.58 7.16
C ASN A 113 -17.48 -1.85 6.41
N LYS A 114 -18.28 -2.71 7.06
CA LYS A 114 -18.74 -3.99 6.49
C LYS A 114 -19.52 -3.84 5.19
N SER A 115 -20.28 -2.75 5.02
CA SER A 115 -21.06 -2.43 3.81
C SER A 115 -20.19 -2.02 2.61
N GLU A 116 -18.93 -1.68 2.83
CA GLU A 116 -18.08 -1.04 1.81
C GLU A 116 -17.06 -2.02 1.21
N ILE A 117 -16.94 -3.25 1.72
CA ILE A 117 -15.99 -4.27 1.22
C ILE A 117 -16.20 -4.64 -0.26
N GLU A 118 -17.42 -4.48 -0.75
CA GLU A 118 -17.80 -4.76 -2.13
C GLU A 118 -17.70 -3.53 -3.04
N ASN A 119 -17.40 -2.34 -2.49
CA ASN A 119 -17.28 -1.11 -3.25
C ASN A 119 -16.02 -1.13 -4.13
N ASP A 120 -16.16 -0.72 -5.39
CA ASP A 120 -15.06 -0.53 -6.34
C ASP A 120 -13.98 0.41 -5.80
N GLU A 121 -14.33 1.32 -4.89
CA GLU A 121 -13.39 2.26 -4.26
C GLU A 121 -12.34 1.57 -3.39
N LEU A 122 -12.64 0.44 -2.74
CA LEU A 122 -11.62 -0.33 -2.03
C LEU A 122 -10.60 -0.97 -2.98
N ARG A 123 -10.97 -1.17 -4.24
CA ARG A 123 -10.04 -1.63 -5.28
C ARG A 123 -9.00 -0.56 -5.61
N GLN A 124 -9.27 0.70 -5.26
CA GLN A 124 -8.35 1.82 -5.40
C GLN A 124 -7.47 2.06 -4.17
N LEU A 125 -7.57 1.24 -3.11
CA LEU A 125 -6.64 1.25 -1.98
C LEU A 125 -5.26 0.75 -2.41
N SER A 126 -4.58 1.56 -3.21
CA SER A 126 -3.16 1.47 -3.50
C SER A 126 -2.42 2.51 -2.67
N PHE A 127 -1.10 2.36 -2.59
CA PHE A 127 -0.27 3.42 -2.04
C PHE A 127 -0.48 4.70 -2.85
N ILE A 128 -0.61 5.83 -2.14
CA ILE A 128 -0.81 7.15 -2.76
C ILE A 128 0.55 7.70 -3.17
N SER A 129 0.89 7.58 -4.45
CA SER A 129 2.12 8.13 -5.02
C SER A 129 1.99 9.64 -5.30
N ASN A 130 3.13 10.27 -5.65
CA ASN A 130 3.20 11.65 -6.14
C ASN A 130 2.57 12.72 -5.22
N SER A 131 2.54 12.45 -3.91
CA SER A 131 1.79 13.28 -2.96
C SER A 131 2.62 13.79 -1.78
N ILE A 132 3.89 13.44 -1.73
CA ILE A 132 4.85 13.84 -0.71
C ILE A 132 6.07 14.40 -1.45
N GLU A 133 6.45 15.63 -1.12
CA GLU A 133 7.63 16.29 -1.67
C GLU A 133 8.89 15.45 -1.38
N GLY A 134 9.76 15.29 -2.38
CA GLY A 134 11.02 14.56 -2.26
C GLY A 134 10.88 13.07 -1.97
N PHE A 135 9.69 12.47 -2.17
CA PHE A 135 9.45 11.06 -1.95
C PHE A 135 8.85 10.39 -3.19
N LEU A 136 9.63 9.54 -3.83
CA LEU A 136 9.23 8.80 -5.02
C LEU A 136 8.99 7.34 -4.66
N ILE A 137 7.90 6.77 -5.17
CA ILE A 137 7.62 5.33 -5.12
C ILE A 137 7.46 4.75 -6.50
N ARG A 138 8.05 3.57 -6.69
CA ARG A 138 7.82 2.69 -7.82
C ARG A 138 7.43 1.31 -7.32
N THR A 139 6.27 0.85 -7.78
CA THR A 139 5.75 -0.49 -7.51
C THR A 139 5.89 -1.32 -8.78
N ILE A 140 6.67 -2.38 -8.70
CA ILE A 140 6.81 -3.38 -9.76
C ILE A 140 6.25 -4.69 -9.16
N PRO A 141 5.67 -5.61 -9.95
CA PRO A 141 5.23 -6.89 -9.40
C PRO A 141 6.32 -7.53 -8.51
N ARG A 142 5.97 -7.79 -7.25
CA ARG A 142 6.83 -8.35 -6.18
C ARG A 142 7.96 -7.46 -5.65
N ARG A 143 8.10 -6.22 -6.11
CA ARG A 143 9.11 -5.28 -5.63
C ARG A 143 8.54 -3.90 -5.36
N PHE A 144 8.95 -3.36 -4.23
CA PHE A 144 8.63 -2.01 -3.82
C PHE A 144 9.94 -1.22 -3.74
N TRP A 145 9.99 -0.05 -4.36
CA TRP A 145 11.19 0.76 -4.37
C TRP A 145 10.83 2.21 -4.12
N CYS A 146 11.38 2.78 -3.06
CA CYS A 146 11.22 4.19 -2.76
C CYS A 146 12.56 4.90 -2.83
N ARG A 147 12.53 6.18 -3.22
CA ARG A 147 13.65 7.10 -3.12
C ARG A 147 13.22 8.30 -2.29
N ILE A 148 14.09 8.73 -1.41
CA ILE A 148 13.97 9.97 -0.65
C ILE A 148 15.07 10.90 -1.14
N SER A 149 14.70 12.12 -1.52
CA SER A 149 15.68 13.11 -1.99
C SER A 149 16.55 13.62 -0.85
N SER A 150 17.80 13.92 -1.14
CA SER A 150 18.74 14.51 -0.17
C SER A 150 18.22 15.84 0.41
N ASN A 151 17.44 16.59 -0.37
CA ASN A 151 16.83 17.85 0.07
C ASN A 151 15.88 17.65 1.26
N VAL A 152 14.92 16.71 1.16
CA VAL A 152 13.93 16.52 2.22
C VAL A 152 14.52 15.80 3.45
N LEU A 153 15.58 15.00 3.26
CA LEU A 153 16.34 14.45 4.39
C LEU A 153 16.98 15.55 5.25
N GLN A 154 17.52 16.61 4.62
CA GLN A 154 18.04 17.78 5.34
C GLN A 154 16.94 18.55 6.10
N ARG A 155 15.69 18.47 5.61
CA ARG A 155 14.49 19.04 6.23
C ARG A 155 13.80 18.10 7.23
N ASN A 156 14.55 17.15 7.79
CA ASN A 156 14.10 16.21 8.83
C ASN A 156 12.99 15.23 8.39
N PHE A 157 13.00 14.78 7.14
CA PHE A 157 12.16 13.64 6.74
C PHE A 157 12.45 12.42 7.63
N SER A 158 11.40 11.86 8.26
CA SER A 158 11.46 10.73 9.19
C SER A 158 10.37 9.69 8.87
N PHE A 159 10.46 8.49 9.43
CA PHE A 159 9.36 7.52 9.35
C PHE A 159 8.11 7.98 10.12
N GLU A 160 8.27 8.77 11.19
CA GLU A 160 7.15 9.46 11.85
C GLU A 160 6.43 10.38 10.85
N PHE A 161 7.18 11.22 10.11
CA PHE A 161 6.62 12.09 9.08
C PHE A 161 5.93 11.29 7.98
N LEU A 162 6.61 10.26 7.44
CA LEU A 162 6.06 9.43 6.37
C LEU A 162 4.75 8.75 6.79
N GLY A 163 4.70 8.18 8.00
CA GLY A 163 3.48 7.58 8.55
C GLY A 163 2.35 8.61 8.68
N ASN A 164 2.63 9.78 9.24
CA ASN A 164 1.66 10.88 9.34
C ASN A 164 1.17 11.38 7.97
N ALA A 165 2.06 11.47 6.99
CA ALA A 165 1.70 11.85 5.62
C ALA A 165 0.78 10.80 4.98
N ILE A 166 1.05 9.51 5.19
CA ILE A 166 0.15 8.43 4.74
C ILE A 166 -1.23 8.58 5.41
N PHE A 167 -1.30 8.79 6.73
CA PHE A 167 -2.57 9.09 7.42
C PHE A 167 -3.33 10.25 6.79
N HIS A 168 -2.64 11.38 6.59
CA HIS A 168 -3.23 12.57 6.02
C HIS A 168 -3.81 12.31 4.62
N LEU A 169 -3.03 11.70 3.74
CA LEU A 169 -3.39 11.43 2.35
C LEU A 169 -4.53 10.40 2.23
N TYR A 170 -4.49 9.33 3.04
CA TYR A 170 -5.55 8.31 3.02
C TYR A 170 -6.86 8.86 3.57
N HIS A 171 -6.83 9.68 4.62
CA HIS A 171 -8.03 10.36 5.10
C HIS A 171 -8.56 11.36 4.06
N GLN A 172 -7.68 12.10 3.38
CA GLN A 172 -8.09 13.09 2.37
C GLN A 172 -8.77 12.41 1.18
N LYS A 173 -8.24 11.26 0.75
CA LYS A 173 -8.74 10.52 -0.43
C LYS A 173 -9.89 9.56 -0.12
N PHE A 174 -9.89 8.93 1.06
CA PHE A 174 -10.76 7.82 1.43
C PHE A 174 -11.43 8.00 2.80
N GLY A 175 -11.51 9.22 3.34
CA GLY A 175 -12.02 9.50 4.70
C GLY A 175 -13.45 9.00 4.98
N ASN A 176 -14.27 8.83 3.93
CA ASN A 176 -15.61 8.25 4.07
C ASN A 176 -15.57 6.73 4.30
N LEU A 177 -14.53 6.06 3.81
CA LEU A 177 -14.40 4.60 3.81
C LEU A 177 -13.58 4.07 5.00
N ILE A 178 -12.54 4.81 5.38
CA ILE A 178 -11.58 4.39 6.39
C ILE A 178 -12.07 4.83 7.76
N LYS A 179 -12.24 3.85 8.67
CA LYS A 179 -12.57 4.11 10.07
C LYS A 179 -11.36 4.14 10.97
N THR A 180 -10.48 3.16 10.79
CA THR A 180 -9.26 3.03 11.57
C THR A 180 -8.11 2.68 10.65
N MET A 181 -6.90 3.13 10.97
CA MET A 181 -5.71 2.74 10.23
C MET A 181 -4.51 2.59 11.15
N GLU A 182 -3.69 1.59 10.87
CA GLU A 182 -2.45 1.28 11.59
C GLU A 182 -1.34 1.03 10.57
N ILE A 183 -0.17 1.63 10.79
CA ILE A 183 0.96 1.57 9.86
C ILE A 183 2.14 0.87 10.53
N PHE A 184 2.78 -0.02 9.78
CA PHE A 184 3.99 -0.72 10.20
C PHE A 184 5.09 -0.54 9.15
N PHE A 185 6.24 -0.11 9.61
CA PHE A 185 7.49 -0.07 8.87
C PHE A 185 8.44 -1.14 9.40
N ILE A 186 9.11 -1.85 8.51
CA ILE A 186 10.23 -2.73 8.85
C ILE A 186 11.40 -2.30 8.00
N ASN A 187 12.55 -2.03 8.61
CA ASN A 187 13.76 -1.74 7.86
C ASN A 187 15.00 -2.37 8.49
N THR A 188 16.10 -2.37 7.74
CA THR A 188 17.44 -2.83 8.15
C THR A 188 17.56 -4.32 8.46
N TYR A 189 16.55 -4.94 9.06
CA TYR A 189 16.50 -6.35 9.43
C TYR A 189 15.94 -7.20 8.29
N THR A 190 16.84 -7.71 7.44
CA THR A 190 16.49 -8.56 6.29
C THR A 190 15.71 -9.81 6.71
N ASP A 191 16.12 -10.43 7.82
CA ASP A 191 15.49 -11.62 8.41
C ASP A 191 14.05 -11.33 8.88
N SER A 192 13.82 -10.21 9.55
CA SER A 192 12.48 -9.76 9.95
C SER A 192 11.59 -9.55 8.73
N ILE A 193 12.12 -9.00 7.63
CA ILE A 193 11.36 -8.80 6.39
C ILE A 193 10.95 -10.13 5.76
N GLU A 194 11.83 -11.12 5.76
CA GLU A 194 11.53 -12.46 5.23
C GLU A 194 10.52 -13.20 6.12
N HIS A 195 10.72 -13.20 7.42
CA HIS A 195 9.79 -13.81 8.38
C HIS A 195 8.41 -13.12 8.33
N PHE A 196 8.36 -11.79 8.19
CA PHE A 196 7.09 -11.07 8.02
C PHE A 196 6.38 -11.48 6.73
N LYS A 197 7.10 -11.69 5.63
CA LYS A 197 6.52 -12.18 4.36
C LYS A 197 5.93 -13.59 4.52
N GLU A 198 6.53 -14.44 5.33
CA GLU A 198 6.00 -15.77 5.64
C GLU A 198 4.71 -15.70 6.45
N ILE A 199 4.68 -14.89 7.52
CA ILE A 199 3.49 -14.70 8.36
C ILE A 199 2.35 -14.07 7.54
N SER A 200 2.68 -13.09 6.70
CA SER A 200 1.71 -12.42 5.82
C SER A 200 1.42 -13.18 4.53
N SER A 201 1.99 -14.38 4.32
CA SER A 201 1.74 -15.19 3.13
C SER A 201 0.26 -15.53 2.97
N GLU A 202 -0.44 -15.78 4.09
CA GLU A 202 -1.90 -15.98 4.12
C GLU A 202 -2.66 -14.78 3.52
N ILE A 203 -2.23 -13.55 3.82
CA ILE A 203 -2.81 -12.31 3.26
C ILE A 203 -2.57 -12.26 1.75
N THR A 204 -1.32 -12.48 1.33
CA THR A 204 -0.98 -12.45 -0.10
C THR A 204 -1.69 -13.54 -0.91
N ALA A 205 -1.91 -14.72 -0.32
CA ALA A 205 -2.65 -15.80 -0.92
C ALA A 205 -4.14 -15.45 -1.09
N GLN A 206 -4.74 -14.77 -0.11
CA GLN A 206 -6.11 -14.24 -0.24
C GLN A 206 -6.22 -13.25 -1.39
N PHE A 207 -5.28 -12.30 -1.50
CA PHE A 207 -5.24 -11.38 -2.63
C PHE A 207 -5.06 -12.10 -3.96
N ALA A 208 -4.13 -13.06 -4.04
CA ALA A 208 -3.89 -13.84 -5.25
C ALA A 208 -5.13 -14.66 -5.67
N LYS A 209 -5.87 -15.22 -4.72
CA LYS A 209 -7.13 -15.93 -4.97
C LYS A 209 -8.20 -15.00 -5.54
N LYS A 210 -8.39 -13.81 -4.93
CA LYS A 210 -9.30 -12.78 -5.44
C LYS A 210 -8.90 -12.32 -6.85
N TRP A 211 -7.61 -12.09 -7.08
CA TRP A 211 -7.07 -11.70 -8.39
C TRP A 211 -7.29 -12.78 -9.45
N LYS A 212 -7.05 -14.06 -9.11
CA LYS A 212 -7.31 -15.19 -10.02
C LYS A 212 -8.79 -15.30 -10.36
N ALA A 213 -9.69 -15.23 -9.37
CA ALA A 213 -11.13 -15.24 -9.60
C ALA A 213 -11.55 -14.11 -10.55
N LYS A 214 -10.98 -12.92 -10.37
CA LYS A 214 -11.22 -11.76 -11.24
C LYS A 214 -10.70 -11.97 -12.66
N ILE A 215 -9.49 -12.53 -12.83
CA ILE A 215 -8.96 -12.88 -14.15
C ILE A 215 -9.89 -13.87 -14.84
N GLU A 216 -10.38 -14.89 -14.13
CA GLU A 216 -11.32 -15.87 -14.70
C GLU A 216 -12.67 -15.22 -15.07
N GLU A 217 -13.16 -14.28 -14.27
CA GLU A 217 -14.34 -13.47 -14.60
C GLU A 217 -14.09 -12.60 -15.85
N TRP A 218 -12.95 -11.92 -15.92
CA TRP A 218 -12.56 -11.10 -17.08
C TRP A 218 -12.39 -11.93 -18.35
N LYS A 219 -11.88 -13.16 -18.24
CA LYS A 219 -11.80 -14.09 -19.40
C LYS A 219 -13.17 -14.48 -19.92
N LYS A 220 -14.16 -14.62 -19.04
CA LYS A 220 -15.56 -14.90 -19.42
C LYS A 220 -16.25 -13.68 -20.02
N ARG A 221 -15.81 -12.48 -19.65
CA ARG A 221 -16.35 -11.23 -20.16
C ARG A 221 -15.67 -10.82 -21.48
N ILE A 222 -16.34 -11.07 -22.60
CA ILE A 222 -16.02 -10.47 -23.91
C ILE A 222 -16.62 -9.05 -24.02
N ASP A 223 -16.96 -8.40 -22.91
CA ASP A 223 -17.61 -7.09 -22.91
C ASP A 223 -16.67 -5.95 -22.52
N CYS A 224 -16.48 -5.02 -23.45
CA CYS A 224 -15.92 -3.70 -23.20
C CYS A 224 -16.94 -2.84 -22.45
N GLU A 225 -17.13 -3.05 -21.15
CA GLU A 225 -17.88 -2.13 -20.26
C GLU A 225 -17.12 -0.80 -20.00
N TYR A 226 -16.25 -0.39 -20.92
CA TYR A 226 -15.78 1.00 -20.94
C TYR A 226 -16.73 1.77 -21.83
N ASP A 227 -17.74 2.42 -21.22
CA ASP A 227 -18.70 3.32 -21.87
C ASP A 227 -18.03 4.39 -22.77
N TRP A 228 -16.74 4.64 -22.56
CA TRP A 228 -15.94 5.65 -23.24
C TRP A 228 -15.42 5.23 -24.63
N GLY A 229 -15.52 3.94 -25.01
CA GLY A 229 -14.91 3.41 -26.24
C GLY A 229 -15.88 2.96 -27.33
N CYS A 230 -17.05 2.42 -26.98
CA CYS A 230 -17.91 1.74 -27.95
C CYS A 230 -18.65 2.68 -28.90
N GLN A 231 -18.97 3.92 -28.51
CA GLN A 231 -19.71 4.84 -29.39
C GLN A 231 -18.89 5.33 -30.58
N ILE A 232 -17.56 5.27 -30.50
CA ILE A 232 -16.63 5.80 -31.51
C ILE A 232 -15.82 4.67 -32.16
N CYS A 233 -15.98 3.42 -31.71
CA CYS A 233 -15.20 2.29 -32.19
C CYS A 233 -15.74 1.78 -33.55
N PRO A 234 -14.94 1.78 -34.63
CA PRO A 234 -15.36 1.30 -35.94
C PRO A 234 -15.60 -0.21 -35.99
N TYR A 235 -15.15 -0.97 -35.00
CA TYR A 235 -15.28 -2.43 -34.92
C TYR A 235 -16.44 -2.91 -34.04
N ARG A 236 -17.35 -2.00 -33.66
CA ARG A 236 -18.44 -2.27 -32.73
C ARG A 236 -19.34 -3.43 -33.19
N GLU A 237 -19.79 -3.41 -34.44
CA GLU A 237 -20.68 -4.45 -34.99
C GLU A 237 -20.01 -5.83 -35.00
N ASN A 238 -18.76 -5.89 -35.46
CA ASN A 238 -18.00 -7.14 -35.48
C ASN A 238 -17.79 -7.71 -34.06
N CYS A 239 -17.57 -6.84 -33.07
CA CYS A 239 -17.43 -7.24 -31.68
C CYS A 239 -18.74 -7.83 -31.11
N TYR A 240 -19.90 -7.24 -31.41
CA TYR A 240 -21.19 -7.79 -31.01
C TYR A 240 -21.47 -9.15 -31.66
N TYR A 241 -21.19 -9.29 -32.96
CA TYR A 241 -21.34 -10.57 -33.63
C TYR A 241 -20.48 -11.68 -33.01
N VAL A 242 -19.22 -11.37 -32.67
CA VAL A 242 -18.34 -12.32 -31.98
C VAL A 242 -18.89 -12.68 -30.60
N LYS A 243 -19.49 -11.75 -29.86
CA LYS A 243 -20.17 -12.05 -28.59
C LYS A 243 -21.34 -13.00 -28.78
N GLU A 244 -22.22 -12.73 -29.74
CA GLU A 244 -23.40 -13.58 -29.99
C GLU A 244 -22.98 -15.03 -30.27
N VAL A 245 -21.99 -15.22 -31.15
CA VAL A 245 -21.44 -16.56 -31.45
C VAL A 245 -20.83 -17.24 -30.22
N LEU A 246 -20.21 -16.48 -29.31
CA LEU A 246 -19.59 -17.04 -28.10
C LEU A 246 -20.65 -17.41 -27.05
N ILE A 247 -21.72 -16.61 -26.91
CA ILE A 247 -22.88 -16.92 -26.05
C ILE A 247 -23.57 -18.20 -26.55
N GLU A 248 -23.88 -18.27 -27.84
CA GLU A 248 -24.49 -19.46 -28.44
C GLU A 248 -23.63 -20.72 -28.23
N ARG A 249 -22.31 -20.60 -28.35
CA ARG A 249 -21.38 -21.72 -28.09
C ARG A 249 -21.39 -22.17 -26.64
N GLU A 250 -21.52 -21.25 -25.68
CA GLU A 250 -21.56 -21.58 -24.26
C GLU A 250 -22.91 -22.22 -23.86
N GLU A 251 -24.01 -21.82 -24.52
CA GLU A 251 -25.32 -22.44 -24.38
C GLU A 251 -25.39 -23.85 -24.99
N LEU A 252 -24.75 -24.06 -26.15
CA LEU A 252 -24.66 -25.36 -26.81
C LEU A 252 -23.69 -26.34 -26.14
N GLY A 253 -22.77 -25.83 -25.29
CA GLY A 253 -21.79 -26.62 -24.53
C GLY A 253 -22.21 -27.00 -23.11
N LYS A 254 -23.41 -26.58 -22.66
CA LYS A 254 -24.08 -27.03 -21.43
C LYS A 254 -25.05 -28.16 -21.73
#